data_AF-A0A376BDF0-F1
#
_entry.id   AF-A0A376BDF0-F1
#
_cell.length_a   1.000
_cell.length_b   1.000
_cell.length_c   1.000
_cell.angle_alpha   90.00
_cell.angle_beta   90.00
_cell.angle_gamma   90.00
#
_symmetry.space_group_name_H-M   'P 1'
#
loop_
_entity.id
_entity.type
_entity.pdbx_description
1 polymer ?
#
loop_
_entity_poly.entity_id
_entity_poly.type
_entity_poly.pdbx_seq_one_letter_code
_entity_poly.pdbx_strand_id
1 'polypeptide(L)'
;MEFYNNDPVQLQQLQKQLWNIANTLRGTMGADEFRDYILGFIFFKYLSEKSVNFANELLDGEDISFLELDENNPEHVPYIEEIKKNAIAEVGYALTPKQLFHTLAERGRQGEFILDDLTATLKSIEQSTLGTDSADDFANLFEDLI
;
A
#
# COMPACT_ATOMS: atom_id res chain seq x y z
N MET A 1 3.28 -23.92 16.37
CA MET A 1 2.91 -22.67 15.70
C MET A 1 3.38 -21.54 16.59
N GLU A 2 4.47 -20.90 16.18
CA GLU A 2 5.22 -19.94 16.98
C GLU A 2 4.39 -18.70 17.28
N PHE A 3 4.40 -18.30 18.55
CA PHE A 3 3.77 -17.09 19.03
C PHE A 3 4.45 -15.87 18.40
N TYR A 4 3.63 -14.93 17.94
CA TYR A 4 4.03 -13.61 17.48
C TYR A 4 4.81 -12.90 18.60
N ASN A 5 6.14 -12.98 18.56
CA ASN A 5 7.02 -12.29 19.50
C ASN A 5 7.00 -10.80 19.15
N ASN A 6 6.23 -10.01 19.91
CA ASN A 6 6.45 -8.57 20.02
C ASN A 6 7.74 -8.35 20.82
N ASP A 7 8.89 -8.49 20.16
CA ASP A 7 10.20 -8.32 20.77
C ASP A 7 10.36 -6.85 21.20
N PRO A 8 10.43 -6.53 22.51
CA PRO A 8 10.41 -5.14 23.00
C PRO A 8 11.54 -4.28 22.42
N VAL A 9 12.63 -4.91 21.97
CA VAL A 9 13.75 -4.26 21.28
C VAL A 9 13.35 -3.73 19.89
N GLN A 10 12.53 -4.46 19.15
CA GLN A 10 12.03 -4.04 17.82
C GLN A 10 11.06 -2.87 17.95
N LEU A 11 10.18 -2.91 18.96
CA LEU A 11 9.25 -1.82 19.23
C LEU A 11 9.98 -0.53 19.62
N GLN A 12 11.02 -0.61 20.45
CA GLN A 12 11.86 0.54 20.82
C GLN A 12 12.63 1.12 19.62
N GLN A 13 13.16 0.28 18.74
CA GLN A 13 13.82 0.74 17.51
C GLN A 13 12.84 1.42 16.55
N LEU A 14 11.64 0.86 16.39
CA LEU A 14 10.57 1.46 15.59
C LEU A 14 10.15 2.81 16.16
N GLN A 15 9.89 2.91 17.47
CA GLN A 15 9.56 4.16 18.15
C GLN A 15 10.65 5.22 17.95
N LYS A 16 11.93 4.83 18.05
CA LYS A 16 13.06 5.74 17.84
C LYS A 16 13.14 6.22 16.40
N GLN A 17 12.90 5.35 15.42
CA GLN A 17 12.86 5.74 14.00
C GLN A 17 11.71 6.69 13.70
N LEU A 18 10.51 6.37 14.19
CA LEU A 18 9.33 7.26 14.08
C LEU A 18 9.59 8.62 14.70
N TRP A 19 10.24 8.66 15.88
CA TRP A 19 10.62 9.91 16.53
C TRP A 19 11.65 10.71 15.72
N ASN A 20 12.63 10.05 15.11
CA ASN A 20 13.61 10.71 14.23
C ASN A 20 12.96 11.28 12.95
N ILE A 21 12.01 10.55 12.36
CA ILE A 21 11.24 11.01 11.20
C ILE A 21 10.39 12.23 11.60
N ALA A 22 9.64 12.14 12.71
CA ALA A 22 8.86 13.25 13.26
C ALA A 22 9.73 14.49 13.49
N ASN A 23 10.94 14.31 14.02
CA ASN A 23 11.87 15.41 14.25
C ASN A 23 12.37 16.08 12.98
N THR A 24 12.52 15.31 11.91
CA THR A 24 12.91 15.81 10.60
C THR A 24 11.79 16.64 9.97
N LEU A 25 10.53 16.29 10.25
CA LEU A 25 9.32 16.94 9.71
C LEU A 25 8.73 18.05 10.60
N ARG A 26 9.14 18.13 11.88
CA ARG A 26 8.61 19.04 12.92
C ARG A 26 8.71 20.55 12.60
N GLY A 27 9.53 20.92 11.61
CA GLY A 27 9.66 22.31 11.17
C GLY A 27 8.48 22.81 10.32
N THR A 28 7.69 21.89 9.77
CA THR A 28 6.58 22.19 8.84
C THR A 28 5.25 21.59 9.26
N MET A 29 5.20 20.78 10.33
CA MET A 29 4.02 19.97 10.68
C MET A 29 3.89 19.69 12.19
N GLY A 30 2.65 19.68 12.69
CA GLY A 30 2.31 19.35 14.08
C GLY A 30 2.46 17.86 14.40
N ALA A 31 2.48 17.50 15.70
CA ALA A 31 2.63 16.11 16.13
C ALA A 31 1.39 15.24 15.82
N ASP A 32 0.20 15.83 15.93
CA ASP A 32 -1.06 15.17 15.57
C ASP A 32 -1.14 14.94 14.06
N GLU A 33 -0.84 15.97 13.26
CA GLU A 33 -0.71 15.84 11.79
C GLU A 33 0.28 14.72 11.45
N PHE A 34 1.51 14.72 12.00
CA PHE A 34 2.49 13.66 11.72
C PHE A 34 1.99 12.25 12.00
N ARG A 35 1.26 12.07 13.12
CA ARG A 35 0.67 10.78 13.45
C ARG A 35 -0.32 10.36 12.36
N ASP A 36 -1.17 11.26 11.91
CA ASP A 36 -2.23 10.93 10.97
C ASP A 36 -1.64 10.64 9.56
N TYR A 37 -0.63 11.44 9.13
CA TYR A 37 0.18 11.17 7.93
C TYR A 37 0.88 9.81 7.96
N ILE A 38 1.59 9.48 9.05
CA ILE A 38 2.37 8.23 9.10
C ILE A 38 1.45 7.01 9.18
N LEU A 39 0.29 7.12 9.82
CA LEU A 39 -0.70 6.05 9.89
C LEU A 39 -1.25 5.72 8.49
N GLY A 40 -1.59 6.73 7.68
CA GLY A 40 -2.02 6.53 6.30
C GLY A 40 -0.98 5.78 5.46
N PHE A 41 0.31 6.13 5.58
CA PHE A 41 1.37 5.42 4.87
C PHE A 41 1.61 3.99 5.37
N ILE A 42 1.54 3.75 6.69
CA ILE A 42 1.64 2.41 7.26
C ILE A 42 0.48 1.54 6.76
N PHE A 43 -0.73 2.10 6.73
CA PHE A 43 -1.89 1.40 6.22
C PHE A 43 -1.76 1.09 4.72
N PHE A 44 -1.34 2.06 3.90
CA PHE A 44 -1.09 1.82 2.47
C PHE A 44 -0.03 0.73 2.23
N LYS A 45 1.04 0.70 3.04
CA LYS A 45 2.02 -0.39 3.01
C LYS A 45 1.37 -1.74 3.33
N TYR A 46 0.53 -1.82 4.35
CA TYR A 46 -0.22 -3.03 4.71
C TYR A 46 -1.14 -3.49 3.57
N LEU A 47 -1.88 -2.59 2.94
CA LEU A 47 -2.75 -2.91 1.79
C LEU A 47 -1.95 -3.44 0.60
N SER A 48 -0.79 -2.83 0.34
CA SER A 48 0.10 -3.29 -0.73
C SER A 48 0.60 -4.71 -0.47
N GLU A 49 1.04 -5.01 0.75
CA GLU A 49 1.48 -6.36 1.13
C GLU A 49 0.35 -7.40 1.04
N LYS A 50 -0.86 -7.04 1.50
CA LYS A 50 -2.04 -7.90 1.37
C LYS A 50 -2.37 -8.18 -0.10
N SER A 51 -2.27 -7.17 -0.97
CA SER A 51 -2.51 -7.32 -2.42
C SER A 51 -1.50 -8.26 -3.06
N VAL A 52 -0.22 -8.13 -2.70
CA VAL A 52 0.85 -9.00 -3.21
C VAL A 52 0.62 -10.45 -2.79
N ASN A 53 0.28 -10.69 -1.52
CA ASN A 53 0.02 -12.05 -1.04
C ASN A 53 -1.16 -12.68 -1.76
N PHE A 54 -2.29 -11.96 -1.83
CA PHE A 54 -3.48 -12.43 -2.54
C PHE A 54 -3.21 -12.73 -4.01
N ALA A 55 -2.51 -11.83 -4.71
CA ALA A 55 -2.19 -12.02 -6.11
C ALA A 55 -1.25 -13.21 -6.35
N ASN A 56 -0.25 -13.40 -5.48
CA ASN A 56 0.63 -14.56 -5.57
C ASN A 56 -0.07 -15.88 -5.24
N GLU A 57 -1.08 -15.87 -4.36
CA GLU A 57 -1.94 -17.06 -4.13
C GLU A 57 -2.75 -17.41 -5.37
N LEU A 58 -3.26 -16.41 -6.11
CA LEU A 58 -3.95 -16.63 -7.39
C LEU A 58 -3.02 -17.11 -8.51
N LEU A 59 -1.75 -16.71 -8.47
CA LEU A 59 -0.72 -17.12 -9.41
C LEU A 59 -0.04 -18.44 -9.02
N ASP A 60 -0.53 -19.15 -7.99
CA ASP A 60 0.06 -20.41 -7.56
C ASP A 60 0.07 -21.43 -8.71
N GLY A 61 1.27 -21.90 -9.07
CA GLY A 61 1.50 -22.78 -10.23
C GLY A 61 1.99 -22.08 -11.50
N GLU A 62 1.98 -20.74 -11.55
CA GLU A 62 2.61 -19.94 -12.60
C GLU A 62 4.09 -19.66 -12.27
N ASP A 63 4.93 -19.47 -13.28
CA ASP A 63 6.37 -19.15 -13.12
C ASP A 63 6.63 -17.63 -13.04
N ILE A 64 5.63 -16.87 -12.55
CA ILE A 64 5.68 -15.42 -12.45
C ILE A 64 5.03 -14.95 -11.15
N SER A 65 5.67 -14.01 -10.46
CA SER A 65 5.09 -13.37 -9.29
C SER A 65 4.37 -12.08 -9.66
N PHE A 66 3.48 -11.63 -8.78
CA PHE A 66 2.72 -10.40 -8.98
C PHE A 66 3.62 -9.17 -9.20
N LEU A 67 4.79 -9.12 -8.56
CA LEU A 67 5.74 -8.01 -8.68
C LEU A 67 6.43 -7.93 -10.05
N GLU A 68 6.46 -9.04 -10.79
CA GLU A 68 7.10 -9.14 -12.10
C GLU A 68 6.13 -8.82 -13.25
N LEU A 69 4.83 -8.74 -12.95
CA LEU A 69 3.82 -8.36 -13.92
C LEU A 69 4.00 -6.89 -14.34
N ASP A 70 3.85 -6.64 -15.64
CA ASP A 70 3.99 -5.32 -16.26
C ASP A 70 2.78 -5.05 -17.12
N GLU A 71 2.04 -3.99 -16.80
CA GLU A 71 0.85 -3.57 -17.53
C GLU A 71 1.14 -3.21 -19.00
N ASN A 72 2.40 -2.96 -19.36
CA ASN A 72 2.79 -2.71 -20.75
C ASN A 72 3.09 -4.01 -21.53
N ASN A 73 3.22 -5.15 -20.85
CA ASN A 73 3.45 -6.45 -21.51
C ASN A 73 2.08 -7.10 -21.83
N PRO A 74 1.74 -7.31 -23.12
CA PRO A 74 0.48 -7.94 -23.51
C PRO A 74 0.25 -9.34 -22.92
N GLU A 75 1.31 -10.08 -22.59
CA GLU A 75 1.22 -11.40 -21.95
C GLU A 75 0.87 -11.31 -20.47
N HIS A 76 1.23 -10.20 -19.80
CA HIS A 76 0.98 -9.99 -18.38
C HIS A 76 -0.42 -9.39 -18.13
N VAL A 77 -0.96 -8.63 -19.08
CA VAL A 77 -2.26 -7.94 -18.96
C VAL A 77 -3.40 -8.89 -18.54
N PRO A 78 -3.57 -10.09 -19.12
CA PRO A 78 -4.64 -11.01 -18.72
C PRO A 78 -4.57 -11.39 -17.24
N TYR A 79 -3.37 -11.69 -16.73
CA TYR A 79 -3.15 -12.01 -15.30
C TYR A 79 -3.53 -10.82 -14.42
N ILE A 80 -3.09 -9.61 -14.78
CA ILE A 80 -3.38 -8.39 -14.01
C ILE A 80 -4.89 -8.14 -13.93
N GLU A 81 -5.60 -8.28 -15.05
CA GLU A 81 -7.05 -8.06 -15.09
C GLU A 81 -7.83 -9.13 -14.29
N GLU A 82 -7.40 -10.39 -14.33
CA GLU A 82 -7.98 -11.45 -13.52
C GLU A 82 -7.73 -11.21 -12.03
N ILE A 83 -6.50 -10.87 -11.64
CA ILE A 83 -6.15 -10.56 -10.25
C ILE A 83 -6.96 -9.38 -9.75
N LYS A 84 -7.07 -8.29 -10.52
CA LYS A 84 -7.90 -7.12 -10.16
C LYS A 84 -9.34 -7.51 -9.89
N LYS A 85 -9.94 -8.30 -10.79
CA LYS A 85 -11.33 -8.72 -10.68
C LYS A 85 -11.57 -9.54 -9.41
N ASN A 86 -10.71 -10.52 -9.13
CA ASN A 86 -10.83 -11.35 -7.93
C ASN A 86 -10.51 -10.56 -6.66
N ALA A 87 -9.54 -9.63 -6.70
CA ALA A 87 -9.19 -8.78 -5.57
C ALA A 87 -10.35 -7.86 -5.16
N ILE A 88 -11.07 -7.27 -6.12
CA ILE A 88 -12.25 -6.47 -5.81
C ILE A 88 -13.32 -7.33 -5.11
N ALA A 89 -13.53 -8.57 -5.55
CA ALA A 89 -14.56 -9.43 -5.00
C ALA A 89 -14.23 -10.01 -3.60
N GLU A 90 -12.96 -10.36 -3.37
CA GLU A 90 -12.53 -11.09 -2.15
C GLU A 90 -11.80 -10.21 -1.14
N VAL A 91 -11.07 -9.21 -1.62
CA VAL A 91 -10.26 -8.30 -0.80
C VAL A 91 -10.96 -6.95 -0.58
N GLY A 92 -11.79 -6.52 -1.54
CA GLY A 92 -12.56 -5.26 -1.50
C GLY A 92 -11.86 -4.08 -2.17
N TYR A 93 -10.65 -4.26 -2.70
CA TYR A 93 -9.91 -3.27 -3.48
C TYR A 93 -8.92 -3.98 -4.40
N ALA A 94 -8.39 -3.25 -5.38
CA ALA A 94 -7.33 -3.76 -6.24
C ALA A 94 -6.22 -2.74 -6.43
N LEU A 95 -4.99 -3.24 -6.47
CA LEU A 95 -3.79 -2.50 -6.82
C LEU A 95 -3.12 -3.18 -8.01
N THR A 96 -2.49 -2.41 -8.88
CA THR A 96 -1.56 -2.94 -9.88
C THR A 96 -0.13 -3.01 -9.34
N PRO A 97 0.78 -3.75 -10.00
CA PRO A 97 2.20 -3.77 -9.61
C PRO A 97 2.82 -2.37 -9.52
N LYS A 98 2.42 -1.43 -10.39
CA LYS A 98 2.89 -0.03 -10.38
C LYS A 98 2.37 0.80 -9.22
N GLN A 99 1.23 0.42 -8.66
CA GLN A 99 0.55 1.12 -7.58
C GLN A 99 0.98 0.62 -6.18
N LEU A 100 1.87 -0.37 -6.09
CA LEU A 100 2.31 -0.89 -4.79
C LEU A 100 3.22 0.11 -4.06
N PHE A 101 3.11 0.13 -2.72
CA PHE A 101 3.90 1.00 -1.85
C PHE A 101 5.41 0.94 -2.16
N HIS A 102 5.97 -0.27 -2.26
CA HIS A 102 7.41 -0.44 -2.50
C HIS A 102 7.81 0.08 -3.89
N THR A 103 6.96 -0.11 -4.91
CA THR A 103 7.17 0.36 -6.28
C THR A 103 7.22 1.89 -6.32
N LEU A 104 6.23 2.56 -5.74
CA LEU A 104 6.20 4.02 -5.64
C LEU A 104 7.37 4.54 -4.81
N ALA A 105 7.69 3.90 -3.68
CA ALA A 105 8.80 4.31 -2.83
C ALA A 105 10.16 4.20 -3.53
N GLU A 106 10.38 3.17 -4.35
CA GLU A 106 11.61 3.02 -5.14
C GLU A 106 11.70 4.08 -6.24
N ARG A 107 10.61 4.32 -6.97
CA ARG A 107 10.57 5.40 -7.99
C ARG A 107 10.85 6.77 -7.37
N GLY A 108 10.26 7.06 -6.20
CA GLY A 108 10.53 8.29 -5.46
C GLY A 108 12.00 8.39 -5.00
N ARG A 109 12.61 7.29 -4.56
CA ARG A 109 14.06 7.25 -4.23
C ARG A 109 14.94 7.54 -5.44
N GLN A 110 14.51 7.15 -6.64
CA GLN A 110 15.21 7.42 -7.90
C GLN A 110 15.00 8.86 -8.41
N GLY A 111 14.21 9.67 -7.69
CA GLY A 111 13.96 11.07 -8.02
C GLY A 111 12.82 11.29 -9.01
N GLU A 112 12.02 10.26 -9.30
CA GLU A 112 10.81 10.43 -10.09
C GLU A 112 9.75 11.23 -9.32
N PHE A 113 8.97 12.03 -10.06
CA PHE A 113 7.80 12.69 -9.49
C PHE A 113 6.66 11.67 -9.34
N ILE A 114 6.42 11.23 -8.10
CA ILE A 114 5.45 10.18 -7.78
C ILE A 114 4.16 10.70 -7.14
N LEU A 115 4.04 12.01 -6.87
CA LEU A 115 2.92 12.54 -6.10
C LEU A 115 1.58 12.34 -6.83
N ASP A 116 1.53 12.59 -8.13
CA ASP A 116 0.32 12.37 -8.93
C ASP A 116 -0.08 10.87 -8.92
N ASP A 117 0.89 9.97 -9.08
CA ASP A 117 0.67 8.53 -9.08
C ASP A 117 0.22 8.02 -7.70
N LEU A 118 0.81 8.55 -6.63
CA LEU A 118 0.42 8.25 -5.25
C LEU A 118 -1.01 8.72 -4.98
N THR A 119 -1.33 9.98 -5.29
CA THR A 119 -2.68 10.53 -5.14
C THR A 119 -3.71 9.74 -5.94
N ALA A 120 -3.41 9.37 -7.19
CA ALA A 120 -4.28 8.55 -8.01
C ALA A 120 -4.47 7.14 -7.41
N THR A 121 -3.41 6.55 -6.86
CA THR A 121 -3.45 5.24 -6.21
C THR A 121 -4.34 5.26 -4.97
N LEU A 122 -4.15 6.21 -4.06
CA LEU A 122 -4.94 6.32 -2.83
C LEU A 122 -6.43 6.52 -3.14
N LYS A 123 -6.74 7.40 -4.11
CA LYS A 123 -8.12 7.60 -4.59
C LYS A 123 -8.71 6.34 -5.23
N SER A 124 -7.91 5.57 -5.97
CA SER A 124 -8.35 4.31 -6.56
C SER A 124 -8.72 3.27 -5.49
N ILE A 125 -7.96 3.21 -4.39
CA ILE A 125 -8.28 2.32 -3.26
C ILE A 125 -9.63 2.72 -2.66
N GLU A 126 -9.81 3.99 -2.29
CA GLU A 126 -11.08 4.49 -1.73
C GLU A 126 -12.25 4.20 -2.67
N GLN A 127 -12.11 4.51 -3.96
CA GLN A 127 -13.15 4.28 -4.96
C GLN A 127 -13.50 2.80 -5.14
N SER A 128 -12.51 1.91 -5.10
CA SER A 128 -12.73 0.47 -5.25
C SER A 128 -13.51 -0.15 -4.09
N THR A 129 -13.46 0.49 -2.91
CA THR A 129 -14.21 0.05 -1.72
C THR A 129 -15.64 0.58 -1.65
N LEU A 130 -16.00 1.57 -2.49
CA LEU A 130 -17.35 2.15 -2.53
C LEU A 130 -18.39 1.11 -2.95
N GLY A 131 -19.39 0.89 -2.10
CA GLY A 131 -20.46 -0.10 -2.34
C GLY A 131 -20.15 -1.51 -1.83
N THR A 132 -19.03 -1.70 -1.15
CA THR A 132 -18.74 -2.91 -0.35
C THR A 132 -19.14 -2.69 1.11
N ASP A 133 -19.28 -3.77 1.89
CA ASP A 133 -19.55 -3.68 3.34
C ASP A 133 -18.45 -2.93 4.11
N SER A 134 -17.27 -2.74 3.50
CA SER A 134 -16.13 -2.02 4.07
C SER A 134 -16.04 -0.54 3.63
N ALA A 135 -17.01 -0.02 2.86
CA ALA A 135 -16.94 1.34 2.32
C ALA A 135 -16.75 2.42 3.42
N ASP A 136 -17.40 2.26 4.57
CA ASP A 136 -17.30 3.21 5.68
C ASP A 136 -15.93 3.15 6.40
N ASP A 137 -15.26 1.99 6.40
CA ASP A 137 -13.94 1.82 7.03
C ASP A 137 -12.81 2.47 6.21
N PHE A 138 -13.03 2.66 4.90
CA PHE A 138 -12.08 3.28 3.97
C PHE A 138 -12.42 4.73 3.63
N ALA A 139 -13.61 5.21 4.00
CA ALA A 139 -14.01 6.59 3.78
C ALA A 139 -13.12 7.56 4.58
N ASN A 140 -12.55 8.54 3.88
CA ASN A 140 -11.63 9.56 4.43
C ASN A 140 -10.32 9.01 5.01
N LEU A 141 -10.01 7.74 4.75
CA LEU A 141 -8.83 7.09 5.32
C LEU A 141 -7.52 7.74 4.88
N PHE A 142 -7.50 8.31 3.69
CA PHE A 142 -6.34 9.00 3.15
C PHE A 142 -6.54 10.51 3.03
N GLU A 143 -7.61 11.10 3.57
CA GLU A 143 -7.93 12.54 3.39
C GLU A 143 -6.76 13.45 3.79
N ASP A 144 -6.04 13.11 4.85
CA ASP A 144 -4.87 13.87 5.30
C ASP A 144 -3.65 13.73 4.37
N LEU A 145 -3.62 12.75 3.46
CA LEU A 145 -2.53 12.51 2.50
C LEU A 145 -2.73 13.19 1.14
N ILE A 146 -3.95 13.63 0.80
CA ILE A 146 -4.36 14.03 -0.57
C ILE A 146 -4.88 15.45 -0.71
#